data_AF-A0A6P0SX72-F1
#
_entry.id   AF-A0A6P0SX72-F1
#
_cell.length_a   1.000
_cell.length_b   1.000
_cell.length_c   1.000
_cell.angle_alpha   90.00
_cell.angle_beta   90.00
_cell.angle_gamma   90.00
#
_symmetry.space_group_name_H-M   'P 1'
#
loop_
_entity.id
_entity.type
_entity.pdbx_description
1 polymer ?
#
loop_
_entity_poly.entity_id
_entity_poly.type
_entity_poly.pdbx_seq_one_letter_code
_entity_poly.pdbx_strand_id
1 'polypeptide(L)' 'MTKPFLGVGVGFALSLNTQGDFQLAEYEESVRQSILIILGTARGERIMRPDFGCGIYDLVFEPNSAATTA' A
#
# COMPACT_ATOMS: atom_id res chain seq x y z
N MET A 1 2.80 -11.75 -19.77
CA MET A 1 4.14 -12.35 -19.60
C MET A 1 4.37 -12.50 -18.11
N THR A 2 4.77 -13.66 -17.61
CA THR A 2 4.93 -13.89 -16.17
C THR A 2 6.17 -13.15 -15.64
N LYS A 3 6.02 -12.42 -14.53
CA LYS A 3 7.10 -11.64 -13.88
C LYS A 3 7.33 -12.15 -12.45
N PRO A 4 7.91 -13.35 -12.27
CA PRO A 4 7.91 -14.05 -10.98
C PRO A 4 8.56 -13.25 -9.83
N PHE A 5 9.49 -12.34 -10.14
CA PHE A 5 10.14 -11.48 -9.15
C PHE A 5 9.21 -10.46 -8.48
N LEU A 6 8.08 -10.11 -9.12
CA LEU A 6 7.09 -9.20 -8.52
C LEU A 6 6.19 -9.90 -7.49
N GLY A 7 6.13 -11.23 -7.54
CA GLY A 7 5.36 -12.04 -6.61
C GLY A 7 3.85 -12.10 -6.90
N VAL A 8 3.20 -13.00 -6.16
CA VAL A 8 1.76 -13.22 -6.12
C VAL A 8 1.38 -13.44 -4.67
N GLY A 9 0.34 -12.75 -4.20
CA GLY A 9 -0.10 -12.84 -2.81
C GLY A 9 -1.56 -12.44 -2.64
N VAL A 10 -2.04 -12.49 -1.40
CA VAL A 10 -3.39 -12.05 -1.05
C VAL A 10 -3.54 -10.56 -1.35
N GLY A 11 -4.61 -10.21 -2.05
CA GLY A 11 -4.91 -8.86 -2.48
C GLY A 11 -5.45 -7.97 -1.35
N PHE A 12 -5.24 -6.66 -1.52
CA PHE A 12 -5.74 -5.60 -0.64
C PHE A 12 -6.77 -4.72 -1.37
N ALA A 13 -7.92 -4.38 -0.78
CA ALA A 13 -8.43 -4.82 0.52
C ALA A 13 -8.85 -6.31 0.51
N LEU A 14 -8.86 -6.96 1.68
CA LEU A 14 -9.24 -8.36 1.82
C LEU A 14 -10.64 -8.59 1.23
N SER A 15 -10.69 -9.40 0.17
CA SER A 15 -11.93 -9.79 -0.50
C SER A 15 -11.85 -11.24 -0.95
N LEU A 16 -13.02 -11.82 -1.25
CA LEU A 16 -13.13 -13.14 -1.83
C LEU A 16 -13.47 -13.03 -3.32
N ASN A 17 -12.94 -13.96 -4.12
CA ASN A 17 -13.32 -14.11 -5.51
C ASN A 17 -14.72 -14.76 -5.62
N THR A 18 -15.22 -14.93 -6.84
CA THR A 18 -16.54 -15.55 -7.10
C THR A 18 -16.64 -17.02 -6.68
N GLN A 19 -15.52 -17.69 -6.43
CA GLN A 19 -15.42 -19.09 -5.99
C GLN A 19 -15.31 -19.22 -4.46
N GLY A 20 -15.13 -18.10 -3.75
CA GLY A 20 -14.99 -18.07 -2.30
C GLY A 20 -13.54 -18.14 -1.80
N ASP A 21 -12.55 -18.15 -2.70
CA ASP A 21 -11.14 -18.06 -2.31
C ASP A 21 -10.71 -16.61 -2.07
N PHE A 22 -9.61 -16.40 -1.36
CA PHE A 22 -9.00 -15.07 -1.25
C PHE A 22 -8.66 -14.52 -2.64
N GLN A 23 -9.08 -13.27 -2.89
CA GLN A 23 -8.66 -12.55 -4.08
C GLN A 23 -7.14 -12.37 -4.04
N LEU A 24 -6.46 -12.79 -5.11
CA LEU A 24 -5.03 -12.61 -5.25
C LEU A 24 -4.71 -11.35 -6.05
N ALA A 25 -3.56 -10.75 -5.74
CA ALA A 25 -2.93 -9.70 -6.50
C ALA A 25 -1.63 -10.24 -7.11
N GLU A 26 -1.50 -10.10 -8.43
CA GLU A 26 -0.39 -10.67 -9.19
C GLU A 26 0.45 -9.56 -9.82
N TYR A 27 1.76 -9.71 -9.73
CA TYR A 27 2.72 -8.92 -10.49
C TYR A 27 2.56 -7.40 -10.28
N GLU A 28 2.26 -6.63 -11.33
CA GLU A 28 2.05 -5.19 -11.27
C GLU A 28 0.94 -4.78 -10.29
N GLU A 29 -0.10 -5.59 -10.17
CA GLU A 29 -1.19 -5.33 -9.24
C GLU A 29 -0.73 -5.47 -7.78
N SER A 30 0.17 -6.42 -7.50
CA SER A 30 0.80 -6.56 -6.19
C SER A 30 1.64 -5.32 -5.84
N VAL A 31 2.40 -4.79 -6.80
CA VAL A 31 3.17 -3.55 -6.63
C VAL A 31 2.25 -2.36 -6.38
N ARG A 32 1.20 -2.20 -7.20
CA ARG A 32 0.23 -1.11 -7.08
C ARG A 32 -0.43 -1.10 -5.70
N GLN A 33 -0.89 -2.26 -5.24
CA GLN A 33 -1.51 -2.39 -3.92
C GLN A 33 -0.51 -2.15 -2.79
N SER A 34 0.74 -2.60 -2.93
CA SER A 34 1.80 -2.34 -1.95
C SER A 34 2.06 -0.84 -1.76
N ILE A 35 2.08 -0.07 -2.85
CA ILE A 35 2.20 1.40 -2.79
C ILE A 35 1.01 2.00 -2.03
N LEU A 36 -0.21 1.56 -2.31
CA LEU A 36 -1.40 2.05 -1.61
C LEU A 36 -1.38 1.72 -0.10
N ILE A 37 -0.91 0.53 0.27
CA ILE A 37 -0.74 0.16 1.68
C ILE A 37 0.27 1.08 2.35
N ILE A 38 1.40 1.38 1.71
CA ILE A 38 2.42 2.28 2.28
C ILE A 38 1.87 3.70 2.46
N LEU A 39 1.19 4.23 1.44
CA LEU A 39 0.64 5.59 1.50
C LEU A 39 -0.54 5.70 2.47
N GLY A 40 -1.37 4.65 2.57
CA GLY A 40 -2.55 4.61 3.43
C GLY A 40 -2.28 4.18 4.88
N THR A 41 -1.03 3.97 5.27
CA THR A 41 -0.63 3.64 6.64
C THR A 41 0.21 4.77 7.22
N ALA A 42 -0.16 5.27 8.40
CA ALA A 42 0.63 6.28 9.10
C ALA A 42 1.89 5.64 9.73
N ARG A 43 3.00 6.38 9.77
CA ARG A 43 4.19 5.93 10.51
C ARG A 43 3.83 5.70 11.98
N GLY A 44 4.35 4.61 12.56
CA GLY A 44 4.03 4.20 13.93
C GLY A 44 2.75 3.37 14.10
N GLU A 45 1.88 3.28 13.09
CA GLU A 45 0.61 2.53 13.17
C GLU A 45 0.84 1.02 13.36
N ARG A 46 1.93 0.48 12.80
CA ARG A 46 2.25 -0.95 12.91
C ARG A 46 3.15 -1.19 14.12
N ILE A 47 2.60 -1.84 15.15
CA ILE A 47 3.24 -2.10 16.46
C ILE A 47 4.69 -2.61 16.36
N MET A 48 4.95 -3.63 15.53
CA MET A 48 6.28 -4.23 15.38
C MET A 48 7.08 -3.68 14.19
N ARG A 49 6.59 -2.63 13.53
CA ARG A 49 7.21 -1.94 12.39
C ARG A 49 6.92 -0.44 12.45
N PRO A 50 7.45 0.29 13.43
CA PRO A 50 7.16 1.71 13.61
C PRO A 50 7.59 2.57 12.41
N ASP A 51 8.65 2.15 11.70
CA ASP A 51 9.17 2.89 10.53
C ASP A 51 8.35 2.66 9.24
N PHE A 52 7.38 1.73 9.25
CA PHE A 52 6.55 1.46 8.07
C PHE A 52 5.44 2.50 7.94
N GLY A 53 5.20 2.94 6.69
CA GLY A 53 4.13 3.88 6.34
C GLY A 53 4.67 5.18 5.74
N CYS A 54 3.78 6.14 5.54
CA CYS A 54 4.09 7.43 4.93
C CYS A 54 3.79 8.59 5.88
N GLY A 55 4.58 9.67 5.76
CA GLY A 55 4.43 10.91 6.55
C GLY A 55 3.43 11.92 5.95
N ILE A 56 2.65 11.53 4.93
CA ILE A 56 1.67 12.43 4.29
C ILE A 56 0.64 12.99 5.27
N TYR A 57 0.37 12.26 6.38
CA TYR A 57 -0.56 12.67 7.42
C TYR A 57 -0.07 13.90 8.20
N ASP A 58 1.25 14.12 8.26
CA ASP A 58 1.83 15.30 8.90
C ASP A 58 1.64 16.58 8.06
N LEU A 59 1.34 16.42 6.76
CA LEU A 59 1.24 17.52 5.79
C LEU A 59 -0.18 18.00 5.54
N VAL A 60 -1.20 17.41 6.17
CA VAL A 60 -2.63 17.66 5.88
C VAL A 60 -3.03 19.14 6.05
N PHE A 61 -2.36 19.86 6.96
CA PHE A 61 -2.62 21.27 7.26
C PHE A 61 -1.50 22.20 6.81
N GLU A 62 -0.43 21.66 6.22
CA GLU A 62 0.67 22.46 5.73
C GLU A 62 0.24 23.23 4.46
N PRO A 63 0.70 24.47 4.26
CA PRO A 63 0.40 25.22 3.04
C PRO A 63 0.89 24.45 1.82
N ASN A 64 0.12 24.33 0.75
CA ASN A 64 0.58 23.67 -0.48
C ASN A 64 1.58 24.57 -1.25
N SER A 65 2.86 24.45 -0.92
CA SER A 65 3.98 25.24 -1.41
C SER A 65 5.06 24.34 -2.01
N ALA A 66 6.08 24.90 -2.66
CA ALA A 66 7.20 24.10 -3.18
C ALA A 66 7.96 23.30 -2.09
N ALA A 67 7.83 23.68 -0.82
CA ALA A 67 8.43 22.97 0.31
C ALA A 67 7.60 21.76 0.81
N THR A 68 6.34 21.66 0.38
CA THR A 68 5.31 20.75 0.91
C THR A 68 4.51 20.04 -0.18
N THR A 69 4.88 20.24 -1.45
CA THR A 69 4.29 19.54 -2.60
C THR A 69 4.79 18.09 -2.61
N ALA A 70 3.83 17.15 -2.64
CA ALA A 70 4.06 15.70 -2.64
C ALA A 70 4.63 15.17 -3.96
#